data_AF-A0A9Q0R4G7-F1
#
_entry.id   AF-A0A9Q0R4G7-F1
#
_cell.length_a   1.000
_cell.length_b   1.000
_cell.length_c   1.000
_cell.angle_alpha   90.00
_cell.angle_beta   90.00
_cell.angle_gamma   90.00
#
_symmetry.space_group_name_H-M   'P 1'
#
loop_
_entity.id
_entity.type
_entity.pdbx_description
1 polymer ?
#
loop_
_entity_poly.entity_id
_entity_poly.type
_entity_poly.pdbx_seq_one_letter_code
_entity_poly.pdbx_strand_id
1 'polypeptide(L)'
;MKRKFKKKKRKLKEEIKKSNHLNQKIKISNLKIKIKNKENENKEKKIKSFESENQNLKQENQKKEKENQNLKQENQKKEKDIQNLKSENEKKEKIIKQKDKEIQNIKLSFEKENQKEESKQNQNKLLKIFSNSEIVKDKEYVKKLQEWINDNDFFSKMKKGFSAKNDGFDSQNWHKAVDGKGKTLVIIKTKDNFIFGGFTQVGWTNDTSKWSEEHDGGNWGYIKDENAFIFSLRNDKGDRKPEKFTIQQGKEKYAIEHDLKDGPTFGSFDFRLKDKLQPGYSNFGNIYNLPNGITYGTNEAKSYLAGSYDEWVVDELETYFI
;
A
#
# COMPACT_ATOMS: atom_id res chain seq x y z
N MET A 1 108.86 108.62 -10.65
CA MET A 1 107.96 108.37 -9.50
C MET A 1 106.59 107.74 -9.83
N LYS A 2 105.89 108.09 -10.94
CA LYS A 2 104.52 107.57 -11.25
C LYS A 2 104.37 106.03 -11.44
N ARG A 3 105.40 105.30 -11.89
CA ARG A 3 105.34 103.83 -12.15
C ARG A 3 105.30 102.96 -10.87
N LYS A 4 106.06 103.28 -9.81
CA LYS A 4 106.08 102.51 -8.55
C LYS A 4 104.75 102.61 -7.79
N PHE A 5 104.12 103.79 -7.77
CA PHE A 5 102.80 104.01 -7.16
C PHE A 5 101.69 103.23 -7.88
N LYS A 6 101.73 103.16 -9.21
CA LYS A 6 100.76 102.40 -10.03
C LYS A 6 100.84 100.89 -9.76
N LYS A 7 102.06 100.35 -9.52
CA LYS A 7 102.30 98.93 -9.18
C LYS A 7 101.79 98.59 -7.77
N LYS A 8 102.03 99.46 -6.78
CA LYS A 8 101.55 99.29 -5.39
C LYS A 8 100.02 99.38 -5.29
N LYS A 9 99.40 100.34 -6.00
CA LYS A 9 97.93 100.47 -6.11
C LYS A 9 97.27 99.27 -6.80
N ARG A 10 97.95 98.66 -7.78
CA ARG A 10 97.48 97.44 -8.47
C ARG A 10 97.55 96.20 -7.57
N LYS A 11 98.63 96.05 -6.78
CA LYS A 11 98.76 95.00 -5.76
C LYS A 11 97.69 95.11 -4.66
N LEU A 12 97.47 96.32 -4.14
CA LEU A 12 96.43 96.57 -3.14
C LEU A 12 95.02 96.28 -3.68
N LYS A 13 94.73 96.62 -4.94
CA LYS A 13 93.47 96.25 -5.60
C LYS A 13 93.30 94.73 -5.75
N GLU A 14 94.37 93.99 -6.04
CA GLU A 14 94.34 92.53 -6.12
C GLU A 14 94.13 91.88 -4.73
N GLU A 15 94.75 92.41 -3.67
CA GLU A 15 94.55 91.95 -2.30
C GLU A 15 93.13 92.23 -1.80
N ILE A 16 92.58 93.41 -2.06
CA ILE A 16 91.17 93.73 -1.77
C ILE A 16 90.24 92.79 -2.56
N LYS A 17 90.54 92.48 -3.82
CA LYS A 17 89.76 91.54 -4.63
C LYS A 17 89.82 90.11 -4.06
N LYS A 18 90.98 89.66 -3.59
CA LYS A 18 91.15 88.36 -2.89
C LYS A 18 90.42 88.31 -1.56
N SER A 19 90.50 89.36 -0.75
CA SER A 19 89.78 89.48 0.53
C SER A 19 88.26 89.48 0.31
N ASN A 20 87.76 90.25 -0.67
CA ASN A 20 86.36 90.23 -1.04
C ASN A 20 85.90 88.86 -1.55
N HIS A 21 86.73 88.17 -2.34
CA HIS A 21 86.44 86.82 -2.82
C HIS A 21 86.43 85.79 -1.67
N LEU A 22 87.34 85.93 -0.70
CA LEU A 22 87.37 85.09 0.50
C LEU A 22 86.13 85.33 1.38
N ASN A 23 85.73 86.58 1.58
CA ASN A 23 84.51 86.93 2.31
C ASN A 23 83.25 86.40 1.60
N GLN A 24 83.20 86.45 0.27
CA GLN A 24 82.13 85.81 -0.51
C GLN A 24 82.11 84.28 -0.31
N LYS A 25 83.27 83.61 -0.33
CA LYS A 25 83.38 82.16 -0.07
C LYS A 25 82.91 81.78 1.34
N ILE A 26 83.28 82.56 2.36
CA ILE A 26 82.82 82.36 3.75
C ILE A 26 81.30 82.51 3.83
N LYS A 27 80.73 83.55 3.21
CA LYS A 27 79.28 83.77 3.17
C LYS A 27 78.54 82.61 2.48
N ILE A 28 79.07 82.10 1.37
CA ILE A 28 78.53 80.93 0.67
C ILE A 28 78.63 79.67 1.54
N SER A 29 79.75 79.45 2.23
CA SER A 29 79.93 78.32 3.15
C SER A 29 78.91 78.34 4.29
N ASN A 30 78.72 79.50 4.92
CA ASN A 30 77.73 79.68 5.99
C ASN A 30 76.29 79.46 5.50
N LEU A 31 75.96 79.90 4.27
CA LEU A 31 74.66 79.61 3.64
C LEU A 31 74.46 78.12 3.39
N LYS A 32 75.49 77.39 2.92
CA LYS A 32 75.44 75.93 2.74
C LYS A 32 75.21 75.20 4.06
N ILE A 33 75.86 75.62 5.15
CA ILE A 33 75.65 75.06 6.49
C ILE A 33 74.19 75.29 6.94
N LYS A 34 73.66 76.51 6.74
CA LYS A 34 72.28 76.84 7.12
C LYS A 34 71.24 76.03 6.34
N ILE A 35 71.49 75.76 5.05
CA ILE A 35 70.65 74.88 4.22
C ILE A 35 70.70 73.44 4.77
N LYS A 36 71.90 72.92 5.03
CA LYS A 36 72.08 71.56 5.54
C LYS A 36 71.41 71.35 6.91
N ASN A 37 71.48 72.35 7.79
CA ASN A 37 70.81 72.30 9.09
C ASN A 37 69.28 72.26 8.92
N LYS A 38 68.72 73.10 8.04
CA LYS A 38 67.27 73.06 7.71
C LYS A 38 66.85 71.71 7.10
N GLU A 39 67.67 71.13 6.23
CA GLU A 39 67.42 69.79 5.67
C GLU A 39 67.42 68.72 6.76
N ASN A 40 68.35 68.79 7.72
CA ASN A 40 68.41 67.88 8.85
C ASN A 40 67.20 68.04 9.78
N GLU A 41 66.80 69.26 10.12
CA GLU A 41 65.59 69.53 10.90
C GLU A 41 64.33 68.97 10.22
N ASN A 42 64.23 69.11 8.90
CA ASN A 42 63.12 68.53 8.13
C ASN A 42 63.14 66.99 8.12
N LYS A 43 64.32 66.38 8.06
CA LYS A 43 64.47 64.91 8.19
C LYS A 43 64.07 64.43 9.58
N GLU A 44 64.50 65.11 10.63
CA GLU A 44 64.13 64.78 12.01
C GLU A 44 62.62 64.87 12.24
N LYS A 45 61.96 65.91 11.71
CA LYS A 45 60.49 66.01 11.75
C LYS A 45 59.80 64.85 11.06
N LYS A 46 60.29 64.42 9.90
CA LYS A 46 59.76 63.24 9.19
C LYS A 46 59.97 61.95 9.99
N ILE A 47 61.15 61.76 10.58
CA ILE A 47 61.46 60.58 11.41
C ILE A 47 60.48 60.50 12.60
N LYS A 48 60.29 61.60 13.33
CA LYS A 48 59.33 61.65 14.45
C LYS A 48 57.89 61.35 14.01
N SER A 49 57.49 61.83 12.83
CA SER A 49 56.18 61.50 12.25
C SER A 49 56.04 60.00 11.99
N PHE A 50 57.03 59.39 11.32
CA PHE A 50 57.03 57.94 11.06
C PHE A 50 57.07 57.10 12.34
N GLU A 51 57.81 57.53 13.36
CA GLU A 51 57.84 56.87 14.66
C GLU A 51 56.46 56.89 15.33
N SER A 52 55.75 58.02 15.28
CA SER A 52 54.39 58.12 15.82
C SER A 52 53.39 57.22 15.08
N GLU A 53 53.49 57.15 13.75
CA GLU A 53 52.63 56.31 12.92
C GLU A 53 52.87 54.81 13.17
N ASN A 54 54.15 54.41 13.31
CA ASN A 54 54.52 53.05 13.68
C ASN A 54 54.03 52.65 15.08
N GLN A 55 54.05 53.58 16.04
CA GLN A 55 53.48 53.33 17.38
C GLN A 55 51.96 53.12 17.30
N ASN A 56 51.24 53.93 16.51
CA ASN A 56 49.80 53.76 16.31
C ASN A 56 49.46 52.42 15.64
N LEU A 57 50.18 52.05 14.57
CA LEU A 57 50.00 50.76 13.89
C LEU A 57 50.24 49.58 14.84
N LYS A 58 51.23 49.68 15.74
CA LYS A 58 51.51 48.65 16.73
C LYS A 58 50.36 48.49 17.74
N GLN A 59 49.76 49.59 18.18
CA GLN A 59 48.60 49.56 19.08
C GLN A 59 47.36 48.97 18.37
N GLU A 60 47.13 49.34 17.11
CA GLU A 60 46.01 48.82 16.33
C GLU A 60 46.13 47.30 16.10
N ASN A 61 47.34 46.81 15.79
CA ASN A 61 47.60 45.38 15.65
C ASN A 61 47.36 44.61 16.95
N GLN A 62 47.79 45.14 18.09
CA GLN A 62 47.51 44.52 19.39
C GLN A 62 46.00 44.47 19.70
N LYS A 63 45.23 45.48 19.28
CA LYS A 63 43.77 45.47 19.42
C LYS A 63 43.13 44.38 18.56
N LYS A 64 43.53 44.27 17.29
CA LYS A 64 43.06 43.24 16.36
C LYS A 64 43.40 41.82 16.83
N GLU A 65 44.59 41.63 17.42
CA GLU A 65 44.98 40.34 18.01
C GLU A 65 44.06 39.92 19.17
N LYS A 66 43.70 40.86 20.06
CA LYS A 66 42.76 40.61 21.14
C LYS A 66 41.36 40.28 20.63
N GLU A 67 40.87 41.02 19.63
CA GLU A 67 39.57 40.75 19.00
C GLU A 67 39.55 39.35 18.35
N ASN A 68 40.61 38.97 17.64
CA ASN A 68 40.74 37.63 17.06
C ASN A 68 40.77 36.51 18.11
N GLN A 69 41.41 36.73 19.26
CA GLN A 69 41.41 35.76 20.36
C GLN A 69 40.01 35.59 20.95
N ASN A 70 39.26 36.68 21.13
CA ASN A 70 37.88 36.63 21.63
C ASN A 70 36.96 35.88 20.65
N LEU A 71 37.04 36.20 19.35
CA LEU A 71 36.31 35.51 18.29
C LEU A 71 36.61 33.99 18.28
N LYS A 72 37.87 33.61 18.48
CA LYS A 72 38.27 32.20 18.54
C LYS A 72 37.64 31.47 19.74
N GLN A 73 37.58 32.11 20.91
CA GLN A 73 36.92 31.54 22.09
C GLN A 73 35.41 31.41 21.90
N GLU A 74 34.76 32.41 21.29
CA GLU A 74 33.32 32.38 21.02
C GLU A 74 32.95 31.26 20.04
N ASN A 75 33.76 31.08 18.99
CA ASN A 75 33.56 30.00 18.03
C ASN A 75 33.71 28.62 18.68
N GLN A 76 34.71 28.42 19.54
CA GLN A 76 34.86 27.16 20.29
C GLN A 76 33.66 26.86 21.19
N LYS A 77 33.04 27.89 21.79
CA LYS A 77 31.84 27.72 22.60
C LYS A 77 30.65 27.30 21.72
N LYS A 78 30.44 27.99 20.60
CA LYS A 78 29.38 27.68 19.62
C LYS A 78 29.51 26.25 19.06
N GLU A 79 30.73 25.81 18.78
CA GLU A 79 30.98 24.44 18.32
C GLU A 79 30.56 23.37 19.35
N LYS A 80 30.83 23.60 20.63
CA LYS A 80 30.37 22.71 21.71
C LYS A 80 28.85 22.68 21.81
N ASP A 81 28.19 23.83 21.72
CA ASP A 81 26.73 23.91 21.77
C ASP A 81 26.09 23.16 20.58
N ILE A 82 26.67 23.28 19.38
CA ILE A 82 26.24 22.53 18.19
C ILE A 82 26.40 21.02 18.40
N GLN A 83 27.50 20.55 18.97
CA GLN A 83 27.70 19.12 19.26
C GLN A 83 26.67 18.59 20.26
N ASN A 84 26.36 19.36 21.30
CA ASN A 84 25.34 18.99 22.28
C ASN A 84 23.97 18.87 21.62
N LEU A 85 23.56 19.86 20.83
CA LEU A 85 22.27 19.84 20.11
C LEU A 85 22.18 18.66 19.13
N LYS A 86 23.26 18.32 18.43
CA LYS A 86 23.30 17.12 17.57
C LYS A 86 23.04 15.85 18.38
N SER A 87 23.70 15.70 19.53
CA SER A 87 23.51 14.53 20.39
C SER A 87 22.09 14.41 20.94
N GLU A 88 21.43 15.54 21.24
CA GLU A 88 20.03 15.55 21.68
C GLU A 88 19.06 15.19 20.55
N ASN A 89 19.30 15.68 19.34
CA ASN A 89 18.49 15.34 18.18
C ASN A 89 18.60 13.85 17.84
N GLU A 90 19.79 13.26 17.89
CA GLU A 90 19.95 11.81 17.69
C GLU A 90 19.16 10.98 18.72
N LYS A 91 19.09 11.43 19.97
CA LYS A 91 18.25 10.77 21.01
C LYS A 91 16.77 10.89 20.68
N LYS A 92 16.31 12.07 20.26
CA LYS A 92 14.91 12.30 19.86
C LYS A 92 14.51 11.45 18.66
N GLU A 93 15.37 11.33 17.65
CA GLU A 93 15.12 10.48 16.49
C GLU A 93 14.96 9.00 16.85
N LYS A 94 15.74 8.49 17.81
CA LYS A 94 15.58 7.12 18.31
C LYS A 94 14.22 6.92 18.99
N ILE A 95 13.78 7.89 19.79
CA ILE A 95 12.47 7.85 20.45
C ILE A 95 11.33 7.88 19.41
N ILE A 96 11.43 8.72 18.39
CA ILE A 96 10.44 8.80 17.30
C ILE A 96 10.33 7.45 16.60
N LYS A 97 11.46 6.84 16.19
CA LYS A 97 11.48 5.51 15.56
C LYS A 97 10.86 4.42 16.44
N GLN A 98 11.01 4.51 17.76
CA GLN A 98 10.40 3.55 18.67
C GLN A 98 8.88 3.74 18.75
N LYS A 99 8.41 4.98 18.87
CA LYS A 99 6.98 5.29 18.88
C LYS A 99 6.28 4.93 17.56
N ASP A 100 6.94 5.12 16.43
CA ASP A 100 6.39 4.72 15.13
C ASP A 100 6.11 3.21 15.06
N LYS A 101 7.01 2.38 15.64
CA LYS A 101 6.79 0.93 15.73
C LYS A 101 5.61 0.58 16.63
N GLU A 102 5.46 1.27 17.77
CA GLU A 102 4.31 1.07 18.66
C GLU A 102 2.99 1.42 17.96
N ILE A 103 2.95 2.55 17.24
CA ILE A 103 1.77 2.97 16.46
C ILE A 103 1.43 1.93 15.38
N GLN A 104 2.42 1.38 14.68
CA GLN A 104 2.18 0.33 13.68
C GLN A 104 1.58 -0.93 14.30
N ASN A 105 2.06 -1.37 15.47
CA ASN A 105 1.52 -2.52 16.17
C ASN A 105 0.07 -2.28 16.62
N ILE A 106 -0.24 -1.09 17.12
CA ILE A 106 -1.60 -0.70 17.53
C ILE A 106 -2.54 -0.75 16.31
N LYS A 107 -2.13 -0.20 15.15
CA LYS A 107 -2.93 -0.26 13.91
C LYS A 107 -3.27 -1.70 13.51
N LEU A 108 -2.27 -2.58 13.49
CA LEU A 108 -2.45 -4.00 13.18
C LEU A 108 -3.41 -4.70 14.15
N SER A 109 -3.39 -4.34 15.44
CA SER A 109 -4.31 -4.91 16.41
C SER A 109 -5.76 -4.44 16.20
N PHE A 110 -5.95 -3.15 15.90
CA PHE A 110 -7.26 -2.56 15.66
C PHE A 110 -7.92 -3.13 14.39
N GLU A 111 -7.16 -3.29 13.31
CA GLU A 111 -7.66 -3.93 12.07
C GLU A 111 -8.15 -5.36 12.30
N LYS A 112 -7.43 -6.13 13.13
CA LYS A 112 -7.83 -7.50 13.49
C LYS A 112 -9.10 -7.54 14.33
N GLU A 113 -9.33 -6.56 15.20
CA GLU A 113 -10.55 -6.49 16.02
C GLU A 113 -11.76 -6.12 15.17
N ASN A 114 -11.66 -5.13 14.29
CA ASN A 114 -12.76 -4.76 13.39
C ASN A 114 -13.20 -5.94 12.49
N GLN A 115 -12.25 -6.69 11.93
CA GLN A 115 -12.58 -7.89 11.14
C GLN A 115 -13.32 -8.96 11.97
N LYS A 116 -13.02 -9.08 13.27
CA LYS A 116 -13.74 -10.01 14.17
C LYS A 116 -15.16 -9.56 14.48
N GLU A 117 -15.41 -8.25 14.56
CA GLU A 117 -16.75 -7.72 14.79
C GLU A 117 -17.65 -7.85 13.56
N GLU A 118 -17.15 -7.49 12.38
CA GLU A 118 -17.89 -7.64 11.12
C GLU A 118 -18.25 -9.11 10.84
N SER A 119 -17.32 -10.04 11.09
CA SER A 119 -17.59 -11.47 10.93
C SER A 119 -18.66 -11.98 11.91
N LYS A 120 -18.67 -11.53 13.17
CA LYS A 120 -19.71 -11.87 14.15
C LYS A 120 -21.09 -11.35 13.77
N GLN A 121 -21.19 -10.10 13.31
CA GLN A 121 -22.46 -9.50 12.92
C GLN A 121 -23.05 -10.20 11.68
N ASN A 122 -22.22 -10.46 10.67
CA ASN A 122 -22.64 -11.20 9.48
C ASN A 122 -23.10 -12.63 9.84
N GLN A 123 -22.37 -13.33 10.71
CA GLN A 123 -22.72 -14.67 11.16
C GLN A 123 -24.11 -14.71 11.83
N ASN A 124 -24.44 -13.73 12.69
CA ASN A 124 -25.75 -13.67 13.35
C ASN A 124 -26.90 -13.42 12.36
N LYS A 125 -26.68 -12.58 11.34
CA LYS A 125 -27.67 -12.33 10.29
C LYS A 125 -27.92 -13.58 9.44
N LEU A 126 -26.87 -14.33 9.11
CA LEU A 126 -26.92 -15.58 8.36
C LEU A 126 -27.63 -16.70 9.11
N LEU A 127 -27.33 -16.88 10.40
CA LEU A 127 -28.04 -17.84 11.25
C LEU A 127 -29.54 -17.54 11.31
N LYS A 128 -29.93 -16.27 11.21
CA LYS A 128 -31.34 -15.88 11.12
C LYS A 128 -31.98 -16.32 9.80
N ILE A 129 -31.28 -16.27 8.66
CA ILE A 129 -31.83 -16.68 7.37
C ILE A 129 -32.08 -18.19 7.34
N PHE A 130 -31.15 -18.98 7.85
CA PHE A 130 -31.29 -20.43 7.95
C PHE A 130 -32.05 -20.90 9.21
N SER A 131 -32.59 -19.98 10.03
CA SER A 131 -33.29 -20.35 11.27
C SER A 131 -34.52 -21.23 11.04
N ASN A 132 -35.17 -21.08 9.88
CA ASN A 132 -36.30 -21.90 9.46
C ASN A 132 -35.90 -23.00 8.46
N SER A 133 -34.60 -23.29 8.33
CA SER A 133 -34.12 -24.37 7.46
C SER A 133 -34.33 -25.72 8.13
N GLU A 134 -34.90 -26.68 7.41
CA GLU A 134 -34.96 -28.06 7.87
C GLU A 134 -33.64 -28.82 7.63
N ILE A 135 -32.80 -28.31 6.71
CA ILE A 135 -31.56 -28.93 6.27
C ILE A 135 -30.34 -28.32 6.98
N VAL A 136 -30.16 -27.00 6.89
CA VAL A 136 -28.98 -26.27 7.33
C VAL A 136 -29.13 -25.88 8.80
N LYS A 137 -28.93 -26.85 9.70
CA LYS A 137 -29.01 -26.66 11.15
C LYS A 137 -27.64 -26.49 11.82
N ASP A 138 -26.60 -27.01 11.19
CA ASP A 138 -25.23 -26.92 11.71
C ASP A 138 -24.60 -25.56 11.39
N LYS A 139 -24.02 -24.92 12.40
CA LYS A 139 -23.28 -23.65 12.25
C LYS A 139 -22.07 -23.80 11.33
N GLU A 140 -21.45 -24.99 11.28
CA GLU A 140 -20.35 -25.27 10.38
C GLU A 140 -20.81 -25.22 8.91
N TYR A 141 -21.99 -25.75 8.60
CA TYR A 141 -22.55 -25.70 7.24
C TYR A 141 -22.83 -24.27 6.80
N VAL A 142 -23.43 -23.46 7.68
CA VAL A 142 -23.66 -22.02 7.41
C VAL A 142 -22.33 -21.31 7.12
N LYS A 143 -21.31 -21.59 7.94
CA LYS A 143 -19.98 -20.99 7.76
C LYS A 143 -19.34 -21.41 6.42
N LYS A 144 -19.45 -22.69 6.04
CA LYS A 144 -18.91 -23.20 4.78
C LYS A 144 -19.61 -22.60 3.56
N LEU A 145 -20.94 -22.56 3.57
CA LEU A 145 -21.72 -21.88 2.51
C LEU A 145 -21.33 -20.40 2.40
N GLN A 146 -21.14 -19.70 3.53
CA GLN A 146 -20.68 -18.32 3.54
C GLN A 146 -19.28 -18.15 2.92
N GLU A 147 -18.31 -18.97 3.36
CA GLU A 147 -16.95 -18.98 2.83
C GLU A 147 -16.91 -19.25 1.32
N TRP A 148 -17.78 -20.16 0.84
CA TRP A 148 -17.78 -20.60 -0.54
C TRP A 148 -18.47 -19.65 -1.51
N ILE A 149 -19.61 -19.08 -1.11
CA ILE A 149 -20.35 -18.10 -1.92
C ILE A 149 -19.65 -16.75 -1.88
N ASN A 150 -19.11 -16.35 -0.71
CA ASN A 150 -18.36 -15.11 -0.50
C ASN A 150 -19.02 -13.86 -1.13
N ASP A 151 -20.34 -13.77 -1.01
CA ASP A 151 -21.14 -12.68 -1.57
C ASP A 151 -22.06 -12.12 -0.49
N ASN A 152 -21.63 -11.02 0.12
CA ASN A 152 -22.40 -10.36 1.17
C ASN A 152 -23.73 -9.80 0.66
N ASP A 153 -23.82 -9.40 -0.62
CA ASP A 153 -25.07 -8.89 -1.19
C ASP A 153 -26.10 -10.01 -1.28
N PHE A 154 -25.68 -11.18 -1.78
CA PHE A 154 -26.50 -12.39 -1.81
C PHE A 154 -27.05 -12.72 -0.42
N PHE A 155 -26.18 -12.87 0.58
CA PHE A 155 -26.62 -13.19 1.94
C PHE A 155 -27.45 -12.09 2.59
N SER A 156 -27.29 -10.83 2.19
CA SER A 156 -28.07 -9.75 2.76
C SER A 156 -29.52 -9.72 2.28
N LYS A 157 -29.79 -10.26 1.08
CA LYS A 157 -31.07 -10.19 0.36
C LYS A 157 -31.76 -11.54 0.19
N MET A 158 -31.01 -12.65 0.27
CA MET A 158 -31.56 -13.97 -0.03
C MET A 158 -32.69 -14.33 0.94
N LYS A 159 -33.64 -15.09 0.43
CA LYS A 159 -34.74 -15.66 1.20
C LYS A 159 -34.98 -17.10 0.76
N LYS A 160 -35.51 -17.93 1.65
CA LYS A 160 -36.05 -19.24 1.28
C LYS A 160 -37.29 -19.01 0.42
N GLY A 161 -37.25 -19.45 -0.83
CA GLY A 161 -38.33 -19.26 -1.78
C GLY A 161 -39.06 -20.54 -2.16
N PHE A 162 -38.47 -21.70 -1.88
CA PHE A 162 -39.09 -23.00 -2.10
C PHE A 162 -38.64 -23.99 -1.02
N SER A 163 -39.56 -24.85 -0.59
CA SER A 163 -39.33 -26.00 0.29
C SER A 163 -40.22 -27.15 -0.15
N ALA A 164 -39.65 -28.28 -0.58
CA ALA A 164 -40.42 -29.38 -1.15
C ALA A 164 -41.48 -29.95 -0.20
N LYS A 165 -41.22 -30.02 1.12
CA LYS A 165 -42.23 -30.42 2.11
C LYS A 165 -43.43 -29.47 2.21
N ASN A 166 -43.23 -28.17 1.96
CA ASN A 166 -44.28 -27.16 2.07
C ASN A 166 -44.98 -26.90 0.73
N ASP A 167 -44.20 -26.86 -0.35
CA ASP A 167 -44.64 -26.46 -1.69
C ASP A 167 -44.90 -27.65 -2.62
N GLY A 168 -44.57 -28.87 -2.17
CA GLY A 168 -44.76 -30.12 -2.90
C GLY A 168 -43.53 -30.58 -3.67
N PHE A 169 -43.39 -31.90 -3.82
CA PHE A 169 -42.33 -32.55 -4.59
C PHE A 169 -42.68 -32.56 -6.09
N ASP A 170 -42.67 -31.38 -6.71
CA ASP A 170 -43.04 -31.19 -8.12
C ASP A 170 -42.23 -30.04 -8.74
N SER A 171 -41.61 -30.29 -9.89
CA SER A 171 -40.73 -29.35 -10.59
C SER A 171 -41.50 -28.13 -11.09
N GLN A 172 -42.78 -28.26 -11.44
CA GLN A 172 -43.60 -27.12 -11.86
C GLN A 172 -43.82 -26.15 -10.70
N ASN A 173 -43.98 -26.67 -9.48
CA ASN A 173 -44.04 -25.81 -8.29
C ASN A 173 -42.69 -25.16 -7.99
N TRP A 174 -41.60 -25.88 -8.21
CA TRP A 174 -40.26 -25.33 -8.08
C TRP A 174 -40.02 -24.18 -9.08
N HIS A 175 -40.27 -24.38 -10.38
CA HIS A 175 -40.16 -23.34 -11.41
C HIS A 175 -41.01 -22.11 -11.11
N LYS A 176 -42.27 -22.30 -10.69
CA LYS A 176 -43.14 -21.18 -10.28
C LYS A 176 -42.51 -20.32 -9.18
N ALA A 177 -41.72 -20.93 -8.29
CA ALA A 177 -41.04 -20.23 -7.21
C ALA A 177 -39.72 -19.56 -7.65
N VAL A 178 -38.92 -20.26 -8.47
CA VAL A 178 -37.50 -19.89 -8.72
C VAL A 178 -37.24 -19.24 -10.07
N ASP A 179 -38.13 -19.36 -11.05
CA ASP A 179 -37.91 -18.79 -12.38
C ASP A 179 -37.93 -17.26 -12.34
N GLY A 180 -37.03 -16.66 -13.11
CA GLY A 180 -36.86 -15.21 -13.17
C GLY A 180 -36.27 -14.59 -11.90
N LYS A 181 -35.81 -15.41 -10.95
CA LYS A 181 -35.05 -14.95 -9.76
C LYS A 181 -33.57 -14.82 -10.12
N GLY A 182 -32.80 -14.19 -9.24
CA GLY A 182 -31.36 -14.00 -9.46
C GLY A 182 -30.53 -15.22 -9.07
N LYS A 183 -29.36 -14.94 -8.47
CA LYS A 183 -28.47 -15.94 -7.88
C LYS A 183 -29.27 -16.92 -7.03
N THR A 184 -28.95 -18.20 -7.13
CA THR A 184 -29.74 -19.25 -6.50
C THR A 184 -28.84 -20.26 -5.79
N LEU A 185 -29.20 -20.59 -4.55
CA LEU A 185 -28.62 -21.66 -3.74
C LEU A 185 -29.65 -22.78 -3.59
N VAL A 186 -29.32 -23.95 -4.12
CA VAL A 186 -30.10 -25.19 -4.03
C VAL A 186 -29.47 -26.08 -2.97
N ILE A 187 -30.26 -26.55 -2.00
CA ILE A 187 -29.80 -27.45 -0.93
C ILE A 187 -30.74 -28.64 -0.84
N ILE A 188 -30.19 -29.84 -0.99
CA ILE A 188 -30.91 -31.10 -1.00
C ILE A 188 -30.46 -31.93 0.21
N LYS A 189 -31.43 -32.50 0.91
CA LYS A 189 -31.22 -33.57 1.89
C LYS A 189 -31.89 -34.84 1.37
N THR A 190 -31.14 -35.94 1.32
CA THR A 190 -31.71 -37.25 0.95
C THR A 190 -32.25 -38.00 2.17
N LYS A 191 -33.08 -39.02 1.95
CA LYS A 191 -33.55 -39.92 3.03
C LYS A 191 -32.41 -40.65 3.74
N ASP A 192 -31.32 -40.90 3.02
CA ASP A 192 -30.09 -41.50 3.58
C ASP A 192 -29.16 -40.45 4.23
N ASN A 193 -29.66 -39.23 4.50
CA ASN A 193 -28.96 -38.14 5.20
C ASN A 193 -27.72 -37.57 4.50
N PHE A 194 -27.60 -37.75 3.19
CA PHE A 194 -26.69 -36.92 2.40
C PHE A 194 -27.23 -35.50 2.33
N ILE A 195 -26.34 -34.51 2.48
CA ILE A 195 -26.67 -33.10 2.30
C ILE A 195 -25.70 -32.52 1.28
N PHE A 196 -26.22 -32.07 0.16
CA PHE A 196 -25.44 -31.53 -0.95
C PHE A 196 -26.27 -30.50 -1.71
N GLY A 197 -25.69 -29.89 -2.74
CA GLY A 197 -26.43 -28.98 -3.58
C GLY A 197 -25.52 -28.20 -4.52
N GLY A 198 -26.04 -27.09 -5.02
CA GLY A 198 -25.32 -26.23 -5.95
C GLY A 198 -25.66 -24.76 -5.77
N PHE A 199 -24.73 -23.91 -6.13
CA PHE A 199 -24.92 -22.47 -6.21
C PHE A 199 -24.62 -22.00 -7.63
N THR A 200 -25.46 -21.12 -8.14
CA THR A 200 -25.26 -20.44 -9.42
C THR A 200 -25.55 -18.94 -9.28
N GLN A 201 -24.79 -18.13 -10.00
CA GLN A 201 -25.04 -16.69 -10.13
C GLN A 201 -26.13 -16.36 -11.15
N VAL A 202 -26.55 -17.35 -11.94
CA VAL A 202 -27.56 -17.17 -12.99
C VAL A 202 -28.94 -17.58 -12.46
N GLY A 203 -29.95 -16.85 -12.92
CA GLY A 203 -31.34 -17.13 -12.62
C GLY A 203 -31.91 -18.25 -13.47
N TRP A 204 -32.77 -19.08 -12.87
CA TRP A 204 -33.55 -20.10 -13.60
C TRP A 204 -34.57 -19.43 -14.54
N THR A 205 -34.81 -20.04 -15.70
CA THR A 205 -35.73 -19.48 -16.69
C THR A 205 -36.25 -20.54 -17.66
N ASN A 206 -37.56 -20.46 -17.92
CA ASN A 206 -38.26 -21.17 -18.99
C ASN A 206 -38.25 -20.44 -20.34
N ASP A 207 -37.66 -19.24 -20.39
CA ASP A 207 -37.41 -18.52 -21.65
C ASP A 207 -36.29 -19.20 -22.44
N THR A 208 -36.67 -20.03 -23.42
CA THR A 208 -35.74 -20.83 -24.23
C THR A 208 -34.79 -19.98 -25.08
N SER A 209 -35.12 -18.71 -25.34
CA SER A 209 -34.24 -17.79 -26.08
C SER A 209 -32.94 -17.45 -25.34
N LYS A 210 -32.88 -17.73 -24.03
CA LYS A 210 -31.69 -17.49 -23.20
C LYS A 210 -30.77 -18.70 -23.11
N TRP A 211 -31.16 -19.83 -23.68
CA TRP A 211 -30.38 -21.06 -23.64
C TRP A 211 -29.27 -21.02 -24.69
N SER A 212 -28.19 -21.77 -24.45
CA SER A 212 -27.07 -21.84 -25.40
C SER A 212 -27.54 -22.27 -26.80
N GLU A 213 -26.91 -21.75 -27.85
CA GLU A 213 -27.21 -22.07 -29.27
C GLU A 213 -27.19 -23.59 -29.60
N GLU A 214 -26.54 -24.41 -28.76
CA GLU A 214 -26.51 -25.87 -28.87
C GLU A 214 -27.83 -26.57 -28.46
N HIS A 215 -28.88 -25.84 -28.07
CA HIS A 215 -30.21 -26.44 -27.86
C HIS A 215 -30.84 -26.85 -29.21
N ASP A 216 -31.48 -28.01 -29.27
CA ASP A 216 -32.04 -28.59 -30.50
C ASP A 216 -33.47 -28.10 -30.81
N GLY A 217 -33.88 -26.96 -30.23
CA GLY A 217 -35.28 -26.53 -30.20
C GLY A 217 -36.16 -27.35 -29.23
N GLY A 218 -35.53 -28.16 -28.37
CA GLY A 218 -36.18 -28.94 -27.33
C GLY A 218 -36.60 -28.14 -26.09
N ASN A 219 -37.04 -28.86 -25.06
CA ASN A 219 -37.50 -28.28 -23.80
C ASN A 219 -36.37 -28.08 -22.78
N TRP A 220 -35.11 -28.13 -23.21
CA TRP A 220 -33.95 -27.96 -22.35
C TRP A 220 -32.80 -27.22 -23.05
N GLY A 221 -31.87 -26.67 -22.26
CA GLY A 221 -30.65 -26.06 -22.75
C GLY A 221 -29.70 -25.63 -21.64
N TYR A 222 -28.41 -25.54 -22.00
CA TYR A 222 -27.37 -25.18 -21.04
C TYR A 222 -27.26 -23.67 -20.85
N ILE A 223 -26.85 -23.28 -19.65
CA ILE A 223 -26.54 -21.90 -19.29
C ILE A 223 -25.13 -21.82 -18.74
N LYS A 224 -24.37 -20.86 -19.28
CA LYS A 224 -23.01 -20.57 -18.85
C LYS A 224 -23.02 -19.86 -17.50
N ASP A 225 -22.22 -20.38 -16.57
CA ASP A 225 -21.87 -19.69 -15.32
C ASP A 225 -20.43 -20.06 -14.94
N GLU A 226 -19.53 -19.08 -14.87
CA GLU A 226 -18.13 -19.31 -14.52
C GLU A 226 -17.93 -19.53 -13.01
N ASN A 227 -18.91 -19.09 -12.21
CA ASN A 227 -18.84 -19.08 -10.75
C ASN A 227 -19.76 -20.11 -10.09
N ALA A 228 -20.47 -20.93 -10.88
CA ALA A 228 -21.27 -22.00 -10.31
C ALA A 228 -20.39 -23.08 -9.68
N PHE A 229 -20.92 -23.70 -8.64
CA PHE A 229 -20.25 -24.79 -7.95
C PHE A 229 -21.26 -25.76 -7.36
N ILE A 230 -20.84 -27.03 -7.26
CA ILE A 230 -21.52 -28.06 -6.48
C ILE A 230 -20.83 -28.15 -5.12
N PHE A 231 -21.56 -28.54 -4.08
CA PHE A 231 -20.99 -28.79 -2.76
C PHE A 231 -21.60 -30.02 -2.11
N SER A 232 -20.87 -30.62 -1.17
CA SER A 232 -21.36 -31.64 -0.24
C SER A 232 -21.12 -31.14 1.18
N LEU A 233 -22.18 -31.03 1.99
CA LEU A 233 -22.10 -30.65 3.41
C LEU A 233 -22.03 -31.88 4.32
N ARG A 234 -22.69 -32.97 3.92
CA ARG A 234 -22.72 -34.23 4.66
C ARG A 234 -22.75 -35.42 3.72
N ASN A 235 -21.96 -36.42 4.05
CA ASN A 235 -21.97 -37.74 3.44
C ASN A 235 -22.27 -38.78 4.55
N ASP A 236 -23.06 -39.80 4.26
CA ASP A 236 -23.42 -40.83 5.26
C ASP A 236 -22.33 -41.92 5.43
N LYS A 237 -21.35 -42.00 4.50
CA LYS A 237 -20.29 -43.02 4.46
C LYS A 237 -19.06 -42.69 5.32
N GLY A 238 -19.12 -41.70 6.21
CA GLY A 238 -18.06 -41.36 7.16
C GLY A 238 -17.77 -39.86 7.30
N ASP A 239 -16.82 -39.52 8.18
CA ASP A 239 -16.41 -38.18 8.67
C ASP A 239 -15.88 -37.19 7.60
N ARG A 240 -16.37 -37.26 6.36
CA ARG A 240 -16.02 -36.33 5.29
C ARG A 240 -16.48 -34.93 5.66
N LYS A 241 -15.52 -34.01 5.66
CA LYS A 241 -15.77 -32.59 5.92
C LYS A 241 -16.55 -31.99 4.75
N PRO A 242 -17.26 -30.86 4.97
CA PRO A 242 -17.88 -30.14 3.88
C PRO A 242 -16.88 -29.77 2.77
N GLU A 243 -17.23 -30.03 1.51
CA GLU A 243 -16.39 -29.80 0.33
C GLU A 243 -17.13 -29.04 -0.78
N LYS A 244 -16.36 -28.23 -1.55
CA LYS A 244 -16.82 -27.47 -2.71
C LYS A 244 -16.12 -27.94 -3.97
N PHE A 245 -16.87 -28.03 -5.06
CA PHE A 245 -16.44 -28.52 -6.36
C PHE A 245 -16.76 -27.48 -7.42
N THR A 246 -15.72 -26.89 -8.02
CA THR A 246 -15.85 -25.91 -9.10
C THR A 246 -15.93 -26.61 -10.45
N ILE A 247 -16.35 -25.88 -11.48
CA ILE A 247 -16.40 -26.39 -12.86
C ILE A 247 -14.99 -26.72 -13.37
N GLN A 248 -14.89 -27.76 -14.21
CA GLN A 248 -13.68 -28.09 -14.95
C GLN A 248 -13.41 -27.02 -16.00
N GLN A 249 -12.15 -26.63 -16.14
CA GLN A 249 -11.74 -25.58 -17.08
C GLN A 249 -12.25 -25.86 -18.51
N GLY A 250 -12.92 -24.87 -19.11
CA GLY A 250 -13.47 -24.96 -20.46
C GLY A 250 -14.86 -25.58 -20.56
N LYS A 251 -15.46 -25.99 -19.44
CA LYS A 251 -16.82 -26.55 -19.38
C LYS A 251 -17.85 -25.60 -18.78
N GLU A 252 -17.51 -24.33 -18.59
CA GLU A 252 -18.35 -23.31 -17.94
C GLU A 252 -19.68 -23.09 -18.68
N LYS A 253 -19.72 -23.37 -20.00
CA LYS A 253 -20.96 -23.31 -20.79
C LYS A 253 -22.01 -24.36 -20.40
N TYR A 254 -21.61 -25.41 -19.68
CA TYR A 254 -22.46 -26.51 -19.23
C TYR A 254 -22.74 -26.43 -17.72
N ALA A 255 -22.56 -25.27 -17.10
CA ALA A 255 -22.61 -25.09 -15.65
C ALA A 255 -23.94 -25.57 -15.03
N ILE A 256 -25.05 -25.15 -15.64
CA ILE A 256 -26.39 -25.59 -15.27
C ILE A 256 -27.18 -25.90 -16.55
N GLU A 257 -28.21 -26.74 -16.42
CA GLU A 257 -29.15 -27.06 -17.48
C GLU A 257 -30.53 -26.59 -17.06
N HIS A 258 -31.18 -25.81 -17.90
CA HIS A 258 -32.59 -25.47 -17.73
C HIS A 258 -33.40 -26.47 -18.54
N ASP A 259 -34.44 -27.03 -17.95
CA ASP A 259 -35.42 -27.87 -18.62
C ASP A 259 -36.80 -27.46 -18.11
N LEU A 260 -37.82 -27.42 -18.97
CA LEU A 260 -39.18 -27.01 -18.59
C LEU A 260 -39.89 -28.01 -17.66
N LYS A 261 -39.33 -29.21 -17.50
CA LYS A 261 -39.93 -30.36 -16.79
C LYS A 261 -39.05 -30.86 -15.65
N ASP A 262 -37.75 -30.69 -15.70
CA ASP A 262 -36.86 -31.06 -14.60
C ASP A 262 -36.71 -29.90 -13.62
N GLY A 263 -36.50 -30.19 -12.34
CA GLY A 263 -36.12 -29.20 -11.34
C GLY A 263 -34.64 -28.80 -11.46
N PRO A 264 -33.94 -28.57 -10.34
CA PRO A 264 -32.56 -28.11 -10.40
C PRO A 264 -31.64 -29.15 -11.04
N THR A 265 -30.94 -28.73 -12.09
CA THR A 265 -29.90 -29.52 -12.77
C THR A 265 -28.58 -28.75 -12.83
N PHE A 266 -27.54 -29.31 -12.22
CA PHE A 266 -26.18 -28.79 -12.28
C PHE A 266 -25.33 -29.70 -13.15
N GLY A 267 -24.56 -29.07 -14.05
CA GLY A 267 -23.72 -29.77 -15.00
C GLY A 267 -24.54 -30.43 -16.10
N SER A 268 -23.89 -31.31 -16.85
CA SER A 268 -24.54 -32.26 -17.75
C SER A 268 -24.81 -33.53 -16.95
N PHE A 269 -25.79 -33.40 -16.06
CA PHE A 269 -26.26 -34.41 -15.12
C PHE A 269 -25.27 -34.79 -14.00
N ASP A 270 -24.40 -33.87 -13.57
CA ASP A 270 -23.59 -34.05 -12.36
C ASP A 270 -24.51 -34.26 -11.14
N PHE A 271 -25.58 -33.49 -11.04
CA PHE A 271 -26.84 -33.94 -10.42
C PHE A 271 -28.07 -33.29 -11.07
N ARG A 272 -29.21 -33.97 -11.02
CA ARG A 272 -30.53 -33.45 -11.40
C ARG A 272 -31.66 -34.01 -10.57
N LEU A 273 -32.76 -33.27 -10.50
CA LEU A 273 -34.06 -33.73 -10.02
C LEU A 273 -35.09 -33.60 -11.15
N LYS A 274 -35.77 -34.69 -11.51
CA LYS A 274 -36.80 -34.67 -12.58
C LYS A 274 -38.18 -34.26 -12.07
N ASP A 275 -39.18 -34.15 -12.95
CA ASP A 275 -40.62 -33.93 -12.69
C ASP A 275 -41.07 -33.95 -11.21
N LYS A 276 -41.06 -35.10 -10.52
CA LYS A 276 -41.53 -35.21 -9.12
C LYS A 276 -40.49 -34.90 -8.06
N LEU A 277 -39.42 -34.22 -8.44
CA LEU A 277 -38.21 -33.97 -7.67
C LEU A 277 -37.61 -35.23 -7.04
N GLN A 278 -37.93 -36.43 -7.56
CA GLN A 278 -37.44 -37.73 -7.12
C GLN A 278 -37.84 -38.86 -8.09
N PRO A 279 -37.12 -40.00 -8.11
CA PRO A 279 -35.77 -40.14 -7.54
C PRO A 279 -34.81 -39.20 -8.27
N GLY A 280 -33.77 -38.77 -7.55
CA GLY A 280 -32.76 -37.92 -8.12
C GLY A 280 -31.75 -38.71 -8.93
N TYR A 281 -30.98 -38.02 -9.77
CA TYR A 281 -29.91 -38.62 -10.56
C TYR A 281 -28.60 -37.86 -10.32
N SER A 282 -27.49 -38.58 -10.17
CA SER A 282 -26.15 -38.00 -10.02
C SER A 282 -25.11 -38.82 -10.77
N ASN A 283 -24.52 -38.22 -11.80
CA ASN A 283 -23.34 -38.73 -12.48
C ASN A 283 -22.18 -37.76 -12.30
N PHE A 284 -21.85 -37.50 -11.04
CA PHE A 284 -20.94 -36.44 -10.64
C PHE A 284 -19.56 -36.57 -11.29
N GLY A 285 -18.98 -35.44 -11.72
CA GLY A 285 -17.66 -35.37 -12.30
C GLY A 285 -17.60 -35.19 -13.81
N ASN A 286 -18.76 -34.99 -14.46
CA ASN A 286 -18.81 -34.74 -15.89
C ASN A 286 -18.38 -33.29 -16.18
N ILE A 287 -19.01 -32.33 -15.53
CA ILE A 287 -18.73 -30.89 -15.70
C ILE A 287 -17.95 -30.33 -14.51
N TYR A 288 -18.25 -30.79 -13.30
CA TYR A 288 -17.60 -30.30 -12.08
C TYR A 288 -16.39 -31.17 -11.72
N ASN A 289 -15.42 -30.58 -11.01
CA ASN A 289 -14.25 -31.31 -10.58
C ASN A 289 -14.63 -32.35 -9.51
N LEU A 290 -14.12 -33.57 -9.67
CA LEU A 290 -14.20 -34.60 -8.63
C LEU A 290 -13.12 -34.39 -7.56
N PRO A 291 -13.30 -34.95 -6.36
CA PRO A 291 -12.22 -35.11 -5.42
C PRO A 291 -11.03 -35.87 -6.02
N ASN A 292 -9.83 -35.58 -5.51
CA ASN A 292 -8.60 -36.23 -5.96
C ASN A 292 -8.69 -37.75 -5.84
N GLY A 293 -8.38 -38.45 -6.93
CA GLY A 293 -8.38 -39.91 -6.99
C GLY A 293 -9.70 -40.55 -7.44
N ILE A 294 -10.78 -39.76 -7.58
CA ILE A 294 -12.05 -40.25 -8.11
C ILE A 294 -12.15 -39.94 -9.60
N THR A 295 -12.52 -40.94 -10.39
CA THR A 295 -12.66 -40.84 -11.84
C THR A 295 -14.13 -40.83 -12.26
N TYR A 296 -14.50 -39.94 -13.19
CA TYR A 296 -15.84 -39.87 -13.76
C TYR A 296 -16.30 -41.22 -14.33
N GLY A 297 -17.59 -41.52 -14.16
CA GLY A 297 -18.21 -42.76 -14.63
C GLY A 297 -18.04 -43.97 -13.69
N THR A 298 -17.19 -43.88 -12.67
CA THR A 298 -17.04 -44.92 -11.64
C THR A 298 -18.23 -44.95 -10.67
N ASN A 299 -18.46 -46.08 -10.00
CA ASN A 299 -19.49 -46.19 -8.95
C ASN A 299 -19.23 -45.24 -7.77
N GLU A 300 -17.96 -44.96 -7.48
CA GLU A 300 -17.59 -43.99 -6.43
C GLU A 300 -18.02 -42.58 -6.82
N ALA A 301 -17.74 -42.14 -8.06
CA ALA A 301 -18.20 -40.83 -8.56
C ALA A 301 -19.73 -40.72 -8.55
N LYS A 302 -20.43 -41.73 -9.09
CA LYS A 302 -21.90 -41.77 -9.18
C LYS A 302 -22.60 -41.75 -7.81
N SER A 303 -22.00 -42.37 -6.79
CA SER A 303 -22.56 -42.40 -5.44
C SER A 303 -22.04 -41.29 -4.53
N TYR A 304 -21.18 -40.39 -5.02
CA TYR A 304 -20.44 -39.46 -4.16
C TYR A 304 -21.34 -38.45 -3.45
N LEU A 305 -22.27 -37.81 -4.18
CA LEU A 305 -23.12 -36.75 -3.64
C LEU A 305 -24.31 -37.27 -2.85
N ALA A 306 -24.95 -38.32 -3.36
CA ALA A 306 -26.27 -38.74 -2.90
C ALA A 306 -26.37 -40.24 -2.52
N GLY A 307 -25.25 -40.97 -2.51
CA GLY A 307 -25.21 -42.38 -2.12
C GLY A 307 -25.53 -43.38 -3.23
N SER A 308 -26.25 -42.95 -4.28
CA SER A 308 -26.61 -43.76 -5.45
C SER A 308 -26.57 -42.92 -6.73
N TYR A 309 -26.51 -43.60 -7.88
CA TYR A 309 -26.54 -43.00 -9.21
C TYR A 309 -27.92 -42.41 -9.54
N ASP A 310 -29.00 -43.15 -9.29
CA ASP A 310 -30.36 -42.80 -9.75
C ASP A 310 -31.50 -43.29 -8.84
N GLU A 311 -31.18 -43.82 -7.65
CA GLU A 311 -32.17 -44.37 -6.71
C GLU A 311 -32.39 -43.53 -5.46
N TRP A 312 -31.67 -42.41 -5.32
CA TRP A 312 -31.73 -41.60 -4.11
C TRP A 312 -33.01 -40.75 -4.07
N VAL A 313 -33.62 -40.70 -2.88
CA VAL A 313 -34.90 -40.03 -2.66
C VAL A 313 -34.68 -38.77 -1.83
N VAL A 314 -35.33 -37.67 -2.25
CA VAL A 314 -35.28 -36.39 -1.53
C VAL A 314 -36.10 -36.50 -0.26
N ASP A 315 -35.49 -36.17 0.89
CA ASP A 315 -36.19 -35.92 2.15
C ASP A 315 -36.66 -34.47 2.21
N GLU A 316 -35.81 -33.52 1.80
CA GLU A 316 -36.16 -32.11 1.65
C GLU A 316 -35.30 -31.44 0.56
N LEU A 317 -35.90 -30.51 -0.18
CA LEU A 317 -35.22 -29.59 -1.09
C LEU A 317 -35.58 -28.16 -0.68
N GLU A 318 -34.59 -27.38 -0.30
CA GLU A 318 -34.75 -25.93 -0.05
C GLU A 318 -34.02 -25.13 -1.13
N THR A 319 -34.67 -24.11 -1.67
CA THR A 319 -34.06 -23.18 -2.62
C THR A 319 -34.12 -21.75 -2.09
N TYR A 320 -32.97 -21.07 -2.12
CA TYR A 320 -32.79 -19.70 -1.68
C TYR A 320 -32.36 -18.83 -2.86
N PHE A 321 -32.94 -17.66 -3.00
CA PHE A 321 -32.60 -16.73 -4.07
C PHE A 321 -32.78 -15.27 -3.63
N ILE A 322 -32.18 -14.36 -4.40
CA ILE A 322 -32.36 -12.90 -4.26
C ILE A 322 -33.49 -12.37 -5.12
#